data_AF-A0A562D774-F1
#
_entry.id   AF-A0A562D774-F1
#
_cell.length_a   1.000
_cell.length_b   1.000
_cell.length_c   1.000
_cell.angle_alpha   90.00
_cell.angle_beta   90.00
_cell.angle_gamma   90.00
#
_symmetry.space_group_name_H-M   'P 1'
#
loop_
_entity.id
_entity.type
_entity.pdbx_description
1 polymer ?
#
loop_
_entity_poly.entity_id
_entity_poly.type
_entity_poly.pdbx_seq_one_letter_code
_entity_poly.pdbx_strand_id
1 'polypeptide(L)'
;MHTPTKESPSAFMRAVPDGTQDGIDLTNGAELPNKLSLMFGRWLDQPQFDGDGAPMDLTGLDEDEDLGALRQLHELSLSRYRDITRVLAQVRDDPDPSLNRDARLKLAAKVIQPKLDEIKETAERELARTEAAIEAEMDAVAAEVRRAPPDELAVHPDVRAHFKALDERERGKQLDQAIATGDRVTLQALTAGPAYLGGLTAAQHERARYALARLVSPDRVRRVEALRAGQKVASGAVHRLQKQAAKFIDFNRARELLAHDARRQAQLSEG
;
A
#
# COMPACT_ATOMS: atom_id res chain seq x y z
N MET A 1 -42.79 -26.00 28.27
CA MET A 1 -42.23 -26.14 26.92
C MET A 1 -41.40 -24.89 26.64
N HIS A 2 -40.07 -24.96 26.75
CA HIS A 2 -39.19 -23.91 26.25
C HIS A 2 -39.07 -24.11 24.74
N THR A 3 -39.68 -23.21 23.96
CA THR A 3 -39.35 -23.08 22.54
C THR A 3 -37.89 -22.65 22.45
N PRO A 4 -36.99 -23.44 21.83
CA PRO A 4 -35.63 -22.99 21.61
C PRO A 4 -35.71 -21.74 20.73
N THR A 5 -35.24 -20.61 21.25
CA THR A 5 -35.12 -19.36 20.52
C THR A 5 -34.28 -19.66 19.28
N LYS A 6 -34.86 -19.56 18.08
CA LYS A 6 -34.11 -19.77 16.83
C LYS A 6 -32.95 -18.79 16.82
N GLU A 7 -31.72 -19.30 16.86
CA GLU A 7 -30.53 -18.46 16.75
C GLU A 7 -30.60 -17.63 15.46
N SER A 8 -30.21 -16.37 15.53
CA SER A 8 -30.17 -15.50 14.36
C SER A 8 -29.25 -16.10 13.29
N PRO A 9 -29.66 -16.14 12.00
CA PRO A 9 -28.79 -16.62 10.92
C PRO A 9 -27.47 -15.86 10.78
N SER A 10 -27.38 -14.65 11.36
CA SER A 10 -26.16 -13.83 11.41
C SER A 10 -25.25 -14.12 12.61
N ALA A 11 -25.63 -14.99 13.55
CA ALA A 11 -24.92 -15.22 14.81
C ALA A 11 -23.50 -15.79 14.64
N PHE A 12 -23.17 -16.34 13.47
CA PHE A 12 -21.82 -16.82 13.16
C PHE A 12 -20.83 -15.69 12.88
N MET A 13 -21.31 -14.49 12.56
CA MET A 13 -20.48 -13.30 12.33
C MET A 13 -20.17 -12.59 13.65
N ARG A 14 -18.98 -12.00 13.75
CA ARG A 14 -18.58 -11.10 14.85
C ARG A 14 -19.26 -9.74 14.75
N ALA A 15 -19.46 -9.26 13.52
CA ALA A 15 -20.19 -8.06 13.19
C ALA A 15 -20.86 -8.25 11.83
N VAL A 16 -22.06 -7.68 11.65
CA VAL A 16 -22.74 -7.67 10.35
C VAL A 16 -22.27 -6.44 9.58
N PRO A 17 -21.75 -6.57 8.35
CA PRO A 17 -21.35 -5.42 7.54
C PRO A 17 -22.50 -4.44 7.35
N ASP A 18 -22.27 -3.17 7.71
CA ASP A 18 -23.23 -2.08 7.49
C ASP A 18 -22.75 -1.11 6.41
N GLY A 19 -23.67 -0.54 5.65
CA GLY A 19 -23.32 0.34 4.54
C GLY A 19 -22.57 1.60 4.98
N THR A 20 -22.82 2.09 6.20
CA THR A 20 -22.33 3.40 6.67
C THR A 20 -20.86 3.39 7.07
N GLN A 21 -20.40 2.31 7.71
CA GLN A 21 -19.03 2.10 8.16
C GLN A 21 -18.24 1.17 7.26
N ASP A 22 -18.90 0.17 6.68
CA ASP A 22 -18.25 -0.93 5.95
C ASP A 22 -18.44 -0.83 4.43
N GLY A 23 -19.17 0.18 3.96
CA GLY A 23 -19.35 0.46 2.53
C GLY A 23 -20.19 -0.56 1.76
N ILE A 24 -20.60 -1.65 2.41
CA ILE A 24 -21.54 -2.65 1.90
C ILE A 24 -22.48 -3.02 3.03
N ASP A 25 -23.78 -2.80 2.82
CA ASP A 25 -24.82 -3.22 3.75
C ASP A 25 -25.22 -4.65 3.41
N LEU A 26 -24.92 -5.58 4.31
CA LEU A 26 -25.23 -6.99 4.12
C LEU A 26 -26.75 -7.25 4.12
N THR A 27 -27.55 -6.37 4.73
CA THR A 27 -28.99 -6.58 4.96
C THR A 27 -29.80 -6.35 3.70
N ASN A 28 -29.48 -5.32 2.93
CA ASN A 28 -30.17 -4.98 1.68
C ASN A 28 -29.27 -5.14 0.43
N GLY A 29 -28.00 -5.48 0.60
CA GLY A 29 -27.03 -5.65 -0.48
C GLY A 29 -26.54 -4.34 -1.09
N ALA A 30 -26.84 -3.18 -0.48
CA ALA A 30 -26.45 -1.88 -1.01
C ALA A 30 -24.95 -1.64 -0.84
N GLU A 31 -24.26 -1.33 -1.95
CA GLU A 31 -22.90 -0.81 -1.92
C GLU A 31 -22.92 0.72 -1.89
N LEU A 32 -22.03 1.32 -1.10
CA LEU A 32 -21.75 2.76 -1.09
C LEU A 32 -20.36 2.99 -1.71
N PRO A 33 -20.24 3.26 -3.02
CA PRO A 33 -18.96 3.37 -3.71
C PRO A 33 -18.00 4.39 -3.07
N ASN A 34 -18.52 5.55 -2.64
CA ASN A 34 -17.71 6.57 -1.97
C ASN A 34 -17.11 6.06 -0.65
N LYS A 35 -17.84 5.22 0.09
CA LYS A 35 -17.33 4.61 1.33
C LYS A 35 -16.28 3.56 1.03
N LEU A 36 -16.46 2.74 0.00
CA LEU A 36 -15.43 1.80 -0.44
C LEU A 36 -14.14 2.51 -0.85
N SER A 37 -14.23 3.61 -1.58
CA SER A 37 -13.07 4.43 -1.95
C SER A 37 -12.41 5.10 -0.74
N LEU A 38 -13.18 5.56 0.25
CA LEU A 38 -12.63 6.11 1.50
C LEU A 38 -11.93 5.03 2.33
N MET A 39 -12.52 3.84 2.39
CA MET A 39 -11.95 2.71 3.12
C MET A 39 -10.67 2.24 2.44
N PHE A 40 -10.73 1.85 1.16
CA PHE A 40 -9.60 1.23 0.47
C PHE A 40 -8.62 2.20 -0.16
N GLY A 41 -8.87 3.51 -0.05
CA GLY A 41 -8.12 4.53 -0.76
C GLY A 41 -8.44 4.54 -2.24
N ARG A 42 -8.10 5.64 -2.90
CA ARG A 42 -8.18 5.77 -4.36
C ARG A 42 -6.82 5.49 -4.99
N TRP A 43 -6.83 5.11 -6.26
CA TRP A 43 -5.59 4.99 -7.03
C TRP A 43 -4.95 6.37 -7.26
N LEU A 44 -3.68 6.40 -7.67
CA LEU A 44 -2.81 7.57 -7.63
C LEU A 44 -3.27 8.73 -8.52
N ASP A 45 -3.84 8.42 -9.68
CA ASP A 45 -4.34 9.36 -10.69
C ASP A 45 -5.77 9.86 -10.39
N GLN A 46 -6.36 9.43 -9.27
CA GLN A 46 -7.72 9.80 -8.90
C GLN A 46 -7.73 10.95 -7.87
N PRO A 47 -8.76 11.82 -7.91
CA PRO A 47 -8.93 12.89 -6.92
C PRO A 47 -9.06 12.33 -5.51
N GLN A 48 -8.15 12.73 -4.60
CA GLN A 48 -8.20 12.30 -3.20
C GLN A 48 -9.29 13.06 -2.41
N PHE A 49 -9.85 12.42 -1.39
CA PHE A 49 -11.00 12.98 -0.65
C PHE A 49 -10.64 14.08 0.36
N ASP A 50 -9.38 14.16 0.76
CA ASP A 50 -8.85 15.08 1.77
C ASP A 50 -8.43 16.45 1.21
N GLY A 51 -8.53 16.67 -0.10
CA GLY A 51 -8.36 18.00 -0.72
C GLY A 51 -6.93 18.52 -0.78
N ASP A 52 -5.98 17.90 -0.08
CA ASP A 52 -4.58 18.35 0.01
C ASP A 52 -3.64 17.68 -1.02
N GLY A 53 -4.12 16.63 -1.72
CA GLY A 53 -3.33 15.91 -2.74
C GLY A 53 -3.89 16.08 -4.15
N ALA A 54 -3.20 16.83 -5.00
CA ALA A 54 -3.44 16.77 -6.44
C ALA A 54 -3.23 15.33 -6.94
N PRO A 55 -4.03 14.84 -7.92
CA PRO A 55 -3.76 13.57 -8.57
C PRO A 55 -2.31 13.49 -9.03
N MET A 56 -1.67 12.35 -8.82
CA MET A 56 -0.31 12.14 -9.28
C MET A 56 -0.31 12.08 -10.80
N ASP A 57 0.61 12.83 -11.42
CA ASP A 57 0.84 12.76 -12.85
C ASP A 57 1.57 11.44 -13.19
N LEU A 58 0.86 10.52 -13.82
CA LEU A 58 1.37 9.23 -14.28
C LEU A 58 1.75 9.24 -15.77
N THR A 59 1.81 10.40 -16.42
CA THR A 59 2.12 10.50 -17.85
C THR A 59 3.42 9.76 -18.18
N GLY A 60 3.34 8.83 -19.13
CA GLY A 60 4.46 7.99 -19.56
C GLY A 60 4.70 6.74 -18.69
N LEU A 61 3.84 6.47 -17.72
CA LEU A 61 3.89 5.27 -16.86
C LEU A 61 2.67 4.36 -17.05
N ASP A 62 1.85 4.60 -18.08
CA ASP A 62 0.60 3.84 -18.32
C ASP A 62 0.86 2.35 -18.60
N GLU A 63 1.99 2.03 -19.22
CA GLU A 63 2.42 0.66 -19.55
C GLU A 63 3.46 0.11 -18.56
N ASP A 64 3.72 0.80 -17.44
CA ASP A 64 4.68 0.32 -16.45
C ASP A 64 4.15 -0.95 -15.75
N GLU A 65 4.84 -2.07 -15.97
CA GLU A 65 4.39 -3.38 -15.46
C GLU A 65 4.31 -3.44 -13.93
N ASP A 66 5.29 -2.83 -13.24
CA ASP A 66 5.36 -2.88 -11.78
C ASP A 66 4.23 -2.02 -11.18
N LEU A 67 4.00 -0.82 -11.74
CA LEU A 67 2.89 0.04 -11.35
C LEU A 67 1.53 -0.60 -11.68
N GLY A 68 1.42 -1.27 -12.83
CA GLY A 68 0.26 -2.05 -13.24
C GLY A 68 -0.05 -3.19 -12.27
N ALA A 69 0.97 -3.91 -11.80
CA ALA A 69 0.80 -4.97 -10.80
C ALA A 69 0.30 -4.42 -9.45
N LEU A 70 0.82 -3.27 -9.00
CA LEU A 70 0.34 -2.60 -7.79
C LEU A 70 -1.11 -2.13 -7.92
N ARG A 71 -1.49 -1.59 -9.07
CA ARG A 71 -2.89 -1.21 -9.37
C ARG A 71 -3.81 -2.41 -9.32
N GLN A 72 -3.43 -3.51 -9.97
CA GLN A 72 -4.19 -4.76 -9.94
C GLN A 72 -4.33 -5.30 -8.51
N LEU A 73 -3.29 -5.21 -7.68
CA LEU A 73 -3.36 -5.62 -6.28
C LEU A 73 -4.35 -4.76 -5.46
N HIS A 74 -4.38 -3.45 -5.71
CA HIS A 74 -5.37 -2.54 -5.12
C HIS A 74 -6.79 -2.93 -5.55
N GLU A 75 -7.04 -3.07 -6.85
CA GLU A 75 -8.35 -3.43 -7.40
C GLU A 75 -8.81 -4.82 -6.94
N LEU A 76 -7.90 -5.79 -6.90
CA LEU A 76 -8.15 -7.13 -6.38
C LEU A 76 -8.56 -7.08 -4.91
N SER A 77 -7.97 -6.20 -4.10
CA SER A 77 -8.35 -6.03 -2.70
C SER A 77 -9.82 -5.60 -2.56
N LEU A 78 -10.27 -4.65 -3.38
CA LEU A 78 -11.67 -4.22 -3.41
C LEU A 78 -12.59 -5.35 -3.92
N SER A 79 -12.17 -6.08 -4.96
CA SER A 79 -12.93 -7.21 -5.49
C SER A 79 -13.09 -8.31 -4.45
N ARG A 80 -12.01 -8.66 -3.73
CA ARG A 80 -12.04 -9.66 -2.65
C ARG A 80 -12.93 -9.21 -1.51
N TYR A 81 -12.97 -7.91 -1.20
CA TYR A 81 -13.89 -7.40 -0.19
C TYR A 81 -15.37 -7.63 -0.56
N ARG A 82 -15.74 -7.34 -1.82
CA ARG A 82 -17.08 -7.65 -2.35
C ARG A 82 -17.38 -9.14 -2.34
N ASP A 83 -16.41 -9.97 -2.70
CA ASP A 83 -16.58 -11.43 -2.65
C ASP A 83 -16.83 -11.92 -1.21
N ILE A 84 -16.09 -11.39 -0.23
CA ILE A 84 -16.25 -11.76 1.18
C ILE A 84 -17.66 -11.42 1.67
N THR A 85 -18.13 -10.19 1.42
CA THR A 85 -19.48 -9.78 1.81
C THR A 85 -20.56 -10.61 1.12
N ARG A 86 -20.37 -10.98 -0.15
CA ARG A 86 -21.25 -11.93 -0.86
C ARG A 86 -21.29 -13.30 -0.19
N VAL A 87 -20.13 -13.86 0.17
CA VAL A 87 -20.04 -15.16 0.87
C VAL A 87 -20.75 -15.09 2.23
N LEU A 88 -20.57 -14.00 2.98
CA LEU A 88 -21.27 -13.80 4.26
C LEU A 88 -22.78 -13.78 4.09
N ALA A 89 -23.30 -13.09 3.07
CA ALA A 89 -24.72 -13.07 2.76
C ALA A 89 -25.24 -14.45 2.36
N GLN A 90 -24.52 -15.17 1.48
CA GLN A 90 -24.87 -16.53 1.07
C GLN A 90 -24.94 -17.50 2.26
N VAL A 91 -23.94 -17.45 3.16
CA VAL A 91 -23.91 -18.30 4.35
C VAL A 91 -24.99 -17.89 5.37
N ARG A 92 -25.35 -16.61 5.47
CA ARG A 92 -26.46 -16.15 6.32
C ARG A 92 -27.81 -16.64 5.78
N ASP A 93 -28.01 -16.54 4.47
CA ASP A 93 -29.30 -16.79 3.82
C ASP A 93 -29.48 -18.26 3.40
N ASP A 94 -28.49 -19.12 3.69
CA ASP A 94 -28.56 -20.55 3.42
C ASP A 94 -29.78 -21.17 4.14
N PRO A 95 -30.74 -21.73 3.38
CA PRO A 95 -32.00 -22.24 3.93
C PRO A 95 -31.83 -23.57 4.66
N ASP A 96 -30.64 -24.20 4.65
CA ASP A 96 -30.41 -25.46 5.33
C ASP A 96 -30.64 -25.32 6.85
N PRO A 97 -31.67 -25.99 7.40
CA PRO A 97 -32.02 -25.91 8.82
C PRO A 97 -31.01 -26.62 9.72
N SER A 98 -30.11 -27.44 9.16
CA SER A 98 -29.05 -28.14 9.90
C SER A 98 -27.84 -27.26 10.18
N LEU A 99 -27.70 -26.13 9.47
CA LEU A 99 -26.60 -25.19 9.64
C LEU A 99 -26.78 -24.33 10.90
N ASN A 100 -26.24 -24.83 12.01
CA ASN A 100 -26.08 -24.05 13.23
C ASN A 100 -24.96 -22.99 13.10
N ARG A 101 -24.80 -22.15 14.14
CA ARG A 101 -23.78 -21.09 14.19
C ARG A 101 -22.36 -21.57 13.82
N ASP A 102 -21.91 -22.66 14.43
CA ASP A 102 -20.56 -23.20 14.22
C ASP A 102 -20.38 -23.78 12.80
N ALA A 103 -21.43 -24.41 12.24
CA ALA A 103 -21.42 -24.89 10.87
C ALA A 103 -21.32 -23.75 9.85
N ARG A 104 -22.10 -22.67 10.05
CA ARG A 104 -22.04 -21.45 9.22
C ARG A 104 -20.67 -20.77 9.31
N LEU A 105 -20.11 -20.65 10.53
CA LEU A 105 -18.77 -20.11 10.73
C LEU A 105 -17.71 -20.90 9.96
N LYS A 106 -17.74 -22.23 10.05
CA LYS A 106 -16.83 -23.12 9.31
C LYS A 106 -16.99 -22.94 7.80
N LEU A 107 -18.22 -22.88 7.30
CA LEU A 107 -18.49 -22.72 5.87
C LEU A 107 -17.93 -21.40 5.34
N ALA A 108 -18.24 -20.28 6.01
CA ALA A 108 -17.72 -18.98 5.64
C ALA A 108 -16.18 -18.95 5.67
N ALA A 109 -15.56 -19.44 6.74
CA ALA A 109 -14.11 -19.45 6.88
C ALA A 109 -13.41 -20.33 5.82
N LYS A 110 -13.97 -21.49 5.46
CA LYS A 110 -13.43 -22.37 4.41
C LYS A 110 -13.36 -21.70 3.04
N VAL A 111 -14.27 -20.76 2.75
CA VAL A 111 -14.30 -20.04 1.48
C VAL A 111 -13.49 -18.76 1.52
N ILE A 112 -13.56 -18.02 2.64
CA ILE A 112 -12.93 -16.69 2.76
C ILE A 112 -11.43 -16.80 3.04
N GLN A 113 -11.00 -17.68 3.95
CA GLN A 113 -9.59 -17.75 4.37
C GLN A 113 -8.63 -18.01 3.21
N PRO A 114 -8.89 -18.97 2.28
CA PRO A 114 -7.99 -19.20 1.15
C PRO A 114 -7.84 -17.97 0.23
N LYS A 115 -8.91 -17.20 0.04
CA LYS A 115 -8.88 -15.95 -0.76
C LYS A 115 -8.02 -14.87 -0.10
N LEU A 116 -8.02 -14.80 1.23
CA LEU A 116 -7.18 -13.87 1.99
C LEU A 116 -5.71 -14.31 1.98
N ASP A 117 -5.45 -15.60 2.01
CA ASP A 117 -4.10 -16.15 1.95
C ASP A 117 -3.50 -15.94 0.54
N GLU A 118 -4.28 -16.18 -0.52
CA GLU A 118 -3.89 -15.95 -1.93
C GLU A 118 -3.50 -14.49 -2.20
N ILE A 119 -4.31 -13.53 -1.74
CA ILE A 119 -3.99 -12.12 -1.94
C ILE A 119 -2.80 -11.68 -1.09
N LYS A 120 -2.60 -12.28 0.09
CA LYS A 120 -1.43 -12.01 0.93
C LYS A 120 -0.15 -12.47 0.24
N GLU A 121 -0.13 -13.69 -0.28
CA GLU A 121 1.01 -14.23 -1.02
C GLU A 121 1.31 -13.41 -2.27
N THR A 122 0.26 -13.03 -3.01
CA THR A 122 0.39 -12.13 -4.17
C THR A 122 0.97 -10.79 -3.76
N ALA A 123 0.48 -10.19 -2.67
CA ALA A 123 0.98 -8.93 -2.16
C ALA A 123 2.46 -9.00 -1.77
N GLU A 124 2.87 -10.05 -1.05
CA GLU A 124 4.27 -10.25 -0.65
C GLU A 124 5.20 -10.31 -1.88
N ARG A 125 4.80 -11.06 -2.91
CA ARG A 125 5.56 -11.16 -4.16
C ARG A 125 5.65 -9.84 -4.92
N GLU A 126 4.52 -9.18 -5.19
CA GLU A 126 4.51 -7.96 -6.00
C GLU A 126 5.17 -6.77 -5.28
N LEU A 127 5.00 -6.67 -3.96
CA LEU A 127 5.66 -5.62 -3.17
C LEU A 127 7.19 -5.82 -3.14
N ALA A 128 7.67 -7.06 -3.00
CA ALA A 128 9.10 -7.36 -3.05
C ALA A 128 9.70 -7.09 -4.45
N ARG A 129 8.98 -7.48 -5.52
CA ARG A 129 9.37 -7.14 -6.91
C ARG A 129 9.51 -5.64 -7.10
N THR A 130 8.51 -4.88 -6.63
CA THR A 130 8.50 -3.42 -6.75
C THR A 130 9.62 -2.77 -5.94
N GLU A 131 9.94 -3.29 -4.75
CA GLU A 131 11.04 -2.77 -3.94
C GLU A 131 12.38 -2.92 -4.67
N ALA A 132 12.63 -4.10 -5.25
CA ALA A 132 13.82 -4.33 -6.06
C ALA A 132 13.87 -3.40 -7.29
N ALA A 133 12.73 -3.12 -7.92
CA ALA A 133 12.65 -2.16 -9.03
C ALA A 133 12.97 -0.73 -8.57
N ILE A 134 12.46 -0.30 -7.41
CA ILE A 134 12.78 1.01 -6.82
C ILE A 134 14.27 1.13 -6.52
N GLU A 135 14.87 0.10 -5.91
CA GLU A 135 16.30 0.06 -5.62
C GLU A 135 17.12 0.17 -6.92
N ALA A 136 16.78 -0.61 -7.95
CA ALA A 136 17.46 -0.57 -9.25
C ALA A 136 17.36 0.81 -9.94
N GLU A 137 16.19 1.45 -9.90
CA GLU A 137 16.02 2.81 -10.43
C GLU A 137 16.86 3.83 -9.65
N MET A 138 16.84 3.75 -8.32
CA MET A 138 17.63 4.64 -7.46
C MET A 138 19.13 4.48 -7.68
N ASP A 139 19.60 3.26 -7.91
CA ASP A 139 20.99 2.97 -8.25
C ASP A 139 21.36 3.54 -9.63
N ALA A 140 20.47 3.42 -10.62
CA ALA A 140 20.66 4.01 -11.94
C ALA A 140 20.73 5.54 -11.86
N VAL A 141 19.82 6.17 -11.11
CA VAL A 141 19.83 7.61 -10.83
C VAL A 141 21.14 8.01 -10.14
N ALA A 142 21.58 7.26 -9.13
CA ALA A 142 22.84 7.54 -8.42
C ALA A 142 24.06 7.43 -9.35
N ALA A 143 24.07 6.48 -10.28
CA ALA A 143 25.11 6.34 -11.28
C ALA A 143 25.15 7.52 -12.27
N GLU A 144 23.98 8.01 -12.70
CA GLU A 144 23.87 9.18 -13.57
C GLU A 144 24.29 10.46 -12.85
N VAL A 145 23.86 10.65 -11.61
CA VAL A 145 24.23 11.79 -10.75
C VAL A 145 25.74 11.92 -10.55
N ARG A 146 26.46 10.78 -10.46
CA ARG A 146 27.92 10.76 -10.32
C ARG A 146 28.67 11.20 -11.58
N ARG A 147 28.02 11.23 -12.75
CA ARG A 147 28.64 11.67 -14.01
C ARG A 147 28.56 13.20 -14.12
N ALA A 148 29.55 13.87 -13.53
CA ALA A 148 29.76 15.30 -13.74
C ALA A 148 30.85 15.53 -14.83
N PRO A 149 30.63 16.46 -15.77
CA PRO A 149 31.67 16.95 -16.68
C PRO A 149 32.94 17.38 -15.93
N PRO A 150 34.15 17.14 -16.48
CA PRO A 150 35.41 17.49 -15.80
C PRO A 150 35.57 18.99 -15.46
N ASP A 151 35.01 19.87 -16.26
CA ASP A 151 34.97 21.32 -16.07
C ASP A 151 34.08 21.72 -14.88
N GLU A 152 32.93 21.06 -14.69
CA GLU A 152 32.07 21.25 -13.52
C GLU A 152 32.77 20.73 -12.25
N LEU A 153 33.46 19.59 -12.33
CA LEU A 153 34.22 19.02 -11.22
C LEU A 153 35.31 19.96 -10.69
N ALA A 154 35.91 20.78 -11.56
CA ALA A 154 36.98 21.70 -11.18
C ALA A 154 36.52 22.78 -10.20
N VAL A 155 35.27 23.25 -10.30
CA VAL A 155 34.70 24.32 -9.45
C VAL A 155 34.04 23.79 -8.18
N HIS A 156 33.86 22.48 -8.05
CA HIS A 156 33.20 21.85 -6.89
C HIS A 156 33.81 22.23 -5.52
N PRO A 157 35.15 22.27 -5.34
CA PRO A 157 35.74 22.70 -4.07
C PRO A 157 35.38 24.14 -3.68
N ASP A 158 35.36 25.06 -4.65
CA ASP A 158 35.08 26.47 -4.43
C ASP A 158 33.61 26.69 -4.06
N VAL A 159 32.69 25.99 -4.73
CA VAL A 159 31.27 26.02 -4.39
C VAL A 159 31.04 25.53 -2.96
N ARG A 160 31.65 24.40 -2.57
CA ARG A 160 31.51 23.88 -1.20
C ARG A 160 32.12 24.82 -0.16
N ALA A 161 33.28 25.41 -0.46
CA ALA A 161 33.92 26.38 0.42
C ALA A 161 33.05 27.63 0.62
N HIS A 162 32.43 28.13 -0.46
CA HIS A 162 31.47 29.22 -0.41
C HIS A 162 30.27 28.88 0.50
N PHE A 163 29.59 27.76 0.26
CA PHE A 163 28.45 27.33 1.06
C PHE A 163 28.78 27.12 2.55
N LYS A 164 29.98 26.60 2.84
CA LYS A 164 30.44 26.39 4.22
C LYS A 164 30.71 27.70 4.96
N ALA A 165 31.09 28.76 4.24
CA ALA A 165 31.37 30.08 4.82
C ALA A 165 30.11 30.89 5.12
N LEU A 166 28.98 30.58 4.48
CA LEU A 166 27.69 31.21 4.76
C LEU A 166 27.20 30.85 6.17
N ASP A 167 26.43 31.76 6.79
CA ASP A 167 25.65 31.38 7.98
C ASP A 167 24.54 30.37 7.62
N GLU A 168 23.96 29.71 8.63
CA GLU A 168 22.97 28.65 8.40
C GLU A 168 21.72 29.13 7.64
N ARG A 169 21.27 30.37 7.90
CA ARG A 169 20.07 30.93 7.29
C ARG A 169 20.31 31.28 5.83
N GLU A 170 21.44 31.92 5.54
CA GLU A 170 21.85 32.25 4.17
C GLU A 170 22.13 31.00 3.35
N ARG A 171 22.79 29.99 3.95
CA ARG A 171 23.04 28.69 3.32
C ARG A 171 21.75 27.99 2.93
N GLY A 172 20.76 28.00 3.82
CA GLY A 172 19.41 27.48 3.52
C GLY A 172 18.77 28.18 2.33
N LYS A 173 18.80 29.53 2.30
CA LYS A 173 18.25 30.32 1.18
C LYS A 173 18.96 30.05 -0.14
N GLN A 174 20.29 29.99 -0.15
CA GLN A 174 21.08 29.71 -1.35
C GLN A 174 20.83 28.29 -1.88
N LEU A 175 20.68 27.31 -0.98
CA LEU A 175 20.29 25.96 -1.37
C LEU A 175 18.88 25.94 -1.99
N ASP A 176 17.91 26.61 -1.34
CA ASP A 176 16.53 26.70 -1.87
C ASP A 176 16.51 27.39 -3.24
N GLN A 177 17.33 28.43 -3.44
CA GLN A 177 17.50 29.09 -4.74
C GLN A 177 18.08 28.14 -5.79
N ALA A 178 19.17 27.43 -5.48
CA ALA A 178 19.78 26.47 -6.40
C ALA A 178 18.80 25.36 -6.81
N ILE A 179 17.97 24.88 -5.87
CA ILE A 179 16.88 23.93 -6.16
C ILE A 179 15.84 24.56 -7.09
N ALA A 180 15.39 25.79 -6.78
CA ALA A 180 14.34 26.47 -7.54
C ALA A 180 14.77 26.82 -8.98
N THR A 181 16.03 27.18 -9.18
CA THR A 181 16.59 27.52 -10.50
C THR A 181 17.10 26.31 -11.26
N GLY A 182 17.13 25.13 -10.65
CA GLY A 182 17.72 23.94 -11.25
C GLY A 182 19.24 24.06 -11.47
N ASP A 183 19.95 24.75 -10.58
CA ASP A 183 21.41 24.94 -10.68
C ASP A 183 22.14 23.62 -10.41
N ARG A 184 22.30 22.85 -11.49
CA ARG A 184 22.91 21.53 -11.49
C ARG A 184 24.33 21.55 -10.93
N VAL A 185 25.17 22.52 -11.30
CA VAL A 185 26.58 22.57 -10.89
C VAL A 185 26.69 22.75 -9.39
N THR A 186 25.90 23.69 -8.83
CA THR A 186 25.85 23.90 -7.40
C THR A 186 25.36 22.65 -6.66
N LEU A 187 24.27 22.05 -7.14
CA LEU A 187 23.72 20.85 -6.52
C LEU A 187 24.69 19.66 -6.59
N GLN A 188 25.33 19.42 -7.74
CA GLN A 188 26.37 18.37 -7.88
C GLN A 188 27.54 18.60 -6.93
N ALA A 189 28.04 19.83 -6.83
CA ALA A 189 29.15 20.17 -5.93
C ALA A 189 28.82 19.87 -4.47
N LEU A 190 27.59 20.18 -4.05
CA LEU A 190 27.09 19.99 -2.69
C LEU A 190 26.82 18.52 -2.36
N THR A 191 26.45 17.70 -3.35
CA THR A 191 26.08 16.30 -3.13
C THR A 191 27.21 15.29 -3.41
N ALA A 192 28.30 15.73 -4.08
CA ALA A 192 29.42 14.87 -4.44
C ALA A 192 30.24 14.36 -3.24
N GLY A 193 30.08 14.96 -2.06
CA GLY A 193 30.79 14.56 -0.84
C GLY A 193 29.86 14.52 0.39
N PRO A 194 30.39 14.24 1.58
CA PRO A 194 29.62 14.30 2.82
C PRO A 194 29.05 15.71 3.10
N ALA A 195 27.86 15.76 3.73
CA ALA A 195 27.13 17.01 4.00
C ALA A 195 27.98 18.09 4.69
N TYR A 196 28.83 17.70 5.64
CA TYR A 196 29.67 18.62 6.41
C TYR A 196 30.71 19.38 5.56
N LEU A 197 31.05 18.92 4.35
CA LEU A 197 31.98 19.61 3.45
C LEU A 197 31.37 20.89 2.86
N GLY A 198 30.07 20.91 2.61
CA GLY A 198 29.32 22.10 2.21
C GLY A 198 28.66 22.84 3.39
N GLY A 199 28.92 22.39 4.63
CA GLY A 199 28.22 22.90 5.81
C GLY A 199 26.73 22.53 5.85
N LEU A 200 26.25 21.59 5.04
CA LEU A 200 24.84 21.22 5.04
C LEU A 200 24.48 20.32 6.23
N THR A 201 23.26 20.46 6.74
CA THR A 201 22.66 19.43 7.60
C THR A 201 22.34 18.18 6.78
N ALA A 202 22.12 17.04 7.44
CA ALA A 202 21.71 15.82 6.76
C ALA A 202 20.41 16.02 5.94
N ALA A 203 19.43 16.71 6.51
CA ALA A 203 18.16 17.01 5.83
C ALA A 203 18.35 17.90 4.59
N GLN A 204 19.19 18.95 4.69
CA GLN A 204 19.51 19.81 3.54
C GLN A 204 20.24 19.02 2.44
N HIS A 205 21.16 18.15 2.82
CA HIS A 205 21.91 17.34 1.89
C HIS A 205 21.02 16.35 1.14
N GLU A 206 20.09 15.68 1.83
CA GLU A 206 19.11 14.80 1.19
C GLU A 206 18.17 15.58 0.25
N ARG A 207 17.73 16.78 0.64
CA ARG A 207 16.96 17.67 -0.25
C ARG A 207 17.73 18.02 -1.52
N ALA A 208 19.02 18.34 -1.40
CA ALA A 208 19.89 18.65 -2.54
C ALA A 208 20.06 17.43 -3.46
N ARG A 209 20.30 16.24 -2.89
CA ARG A 209 20.42 14.97 -3.64
C ARG A 209 19.17 14.66 -4.43
N TYR A 210 18.02 14.79 -3.80
CA TYR A 210 16.75 14.54 -4.44
C TYR A 210 16.43 15.57 -5.54
N ALA A 211 16.72 16.86 -5.30
CA ALA A 211 16.58 17.89 -6.33
C ALA A 211 17.49 17.62 -7.54
N LEU A 212 18.75 17.25 -7.30
CA LEU A 212 19.69 16.89 -8.35
C LEU A 212 19.24 15.65 -9.14
N ALA A 213 18.77 14.61 -8.45
CA ALA A 213 18.22 13.42 -9.08
C ALA A 213 17.07 13.76 -10.04
N ARG A 214 16.16 14.67 -9.63
CA ARG A 214 15.05 15.13 -10.49
C ARG A 214 15.53 15.91 -11.72
N LEU A 215 16.64 16.62 -11.64
CA LEU A 215 17.21 17.35 -12.78
C LEU A 215 17.93 16.42 -13.77
N VAL A 216 18.66 15.43 -13.25
CA VAL A 216 19.48 14.53 -14.08
C VAL A 216 18.65 13.42 -14.71
N SER A 217 17.71 12.85 -13.95
CA SER A 217 16.96 11.65 -14.34
C SER A 217 15.46 11.81 -14.03
N PRO A 218 14.76 12.82 -14.60
CA PRO A 218 13.40 13.17 -14.22
C PRO A 218 12.41 12.01 -14.34
N ASP A 219 12.49 11.22 -15.40
CA ASP A 219 11.56 10.12 -15.65
C ASP A 219 11.77 8.96 -14.67
N ARG A 220 13.03 8.63 -14.33
CA ARG A 220 13.35 7.61 -13.32
C ARG A 220 12.86 8.00 -11.95
N VAL A 221 13.06 9.26 -11.56
CA VAL A 221 12.58 9.76 -10.27
C VAL A 221 11.06 9.79 -10.22
N ARG A 222 10.39 10.21 -11.30
CA ARG A 222 8.91 10.14 -11.41
C ARG A 222 8.42 8.71 -11.25
N ARG A 223 9.08 7.74 -11.91
CA ARG A 223 8.78 6.32 -11.77
C ARG A 223 8.94 5.85 -10.33
N VAL A 224 10.06 6.15 -9.66
CA VAL A 224 10.28 5.79 -8.24
C VAL A 224 9.21 6.36 -7.32
N GLU A 225 8.82 7.62 -7.52
CA GLU A 225 7.75 8.27 -6.75
C GLU A 225 6.41 7.56 -6.95
N ALA A 226 6.07 7.24 -8.20
CA ALA A 226 4.85 6.51 -8.54
C ALA A 226 4.83 5.10 -7.93
N LEU A 227 5.94 4.36 -8.02
CA LEU A 227 6.05 3.03 -7.43
C LEU A 227 5.92 3.06 -5.90
N ARG A 228 6.58 4.00 -5.21
CA ARG A 228 6.45 4.16 -3.74
C ARG A 228 5.03 4.52 -3.33
N ALA A 229 4.39 5.44 -4.05
CA ALA A 229 3.02 5.81 -3.79
C ALA A 229 2.05 4.64 -4.05
N GLY A 230 2.28 3.90 -5.15
CA GLY A 230 1.52 2.70 -5.52
C GLY A 230 1.65 1.59 -4.48
N GLN A 231 2.86 1.30 -4.00
CA GLN A 231 3.11 0.36 -2.90
C GLN A 231 2.32 0.74 -1.64
N LYS A 232 2.34 2.02 -1.25
CA LYS A 232 1.59 2.51 -0.08
C LYS A 232 0.07 2.31 -0.24
N VAL A 233 -0.48 2.63 -1.41
CA VAL A 233 -1.92 2.47 -1.69
C VAL A 233 -2.31 0.99 -1.73
N ALA A 234 -1.56 0.17 -2.46
CA ALA A 234 -1.84 -1.26 -2.64
C ALA A 234 -1.70 -2.04 -1.34
N SER A 235 -0.58 -1.90 -0.62
CA SER A 235 -0.37 -2.55 0.68
C SER A 235 -1.40 -2.11 1.73
N GLY A 236 -1.76 -0.81 1.73
CA GLY A 236 -2.83 -0.29 2.56
C GLY A 236 -4.18 -0.95 2.27
N ALA A 237 -4.51 -1.16 1.00
CA ALA A 237 -5.75 -1.84 0.60
C ALA A 237 -5.79 -3.31 1.05
N VAL A 238 -4.68 -4.05 0.88
CA VAL A 238 -4.56 -5.44 1.34
C VAL A 238 -4.70 -5.52 2.87
N HIS A 239 -4.01 -4.65 3.60
CA HIS A 239 -4.12 -4.61 5.06
C HIS A 239 -5.56 -4.34 5.53
N ARG A 240 -6.25 -3.40 4.88
CA ARG A 240 -7.64 -3.08 5.21
C ARG A 240 -8.60 -4.21 4.86
N LEU A 241 -8.39 -4.92 3.75
CA LEU A 241 -9.14 -6.13 3.41
C LEU A 241 -9.04 -7.16 4.55
N GLN A 242 -7.82 -7.49 4.98
CA GLN A 242 -7.58 -8.45 6.05
C GLN A 242 -8.23 -8.02 7.36
N LYS A 243 -8.08 -6.73 7.72
CA LYS A 243 -8.70 -6.16 8.91
C LYS A 243 -10.22 -6.27 8.87
N GLN A 244 -10.85 -5.95 7.74
CA GLN A 244 -12.31 -6.03 7.61
C GLN A 244 -12.81 -7.48 7.62
N ALA A 245 -12.11 -8.40 6.97
CA ALA A 245 -12.48 -9.81 7.04
C ALA A 245 -12.43 -10.33 8.49
N ALA A 246 -11.38 -9.97 9.25
CA ALA A 246 -11.23 -10.34 10.65
C ALA A 246 -12.22 -9.64 11.60
N LYS A 247 -12.77 -8.48 11.19
CA LYS A 247 -13.89 -7.81 11.87
C LYS A 247 -15.16 -8.65 11.78
N PHE A 248 -15.42 -9.31 10.65
CA PHE A 248 -16.65 -10.06 10.42
C PHE A 248 -16.57 -11.53 10.83
N ILE A 249 -15.41 -12.17 10.67
CA ILE A 249 -15.24 -13.61 10.91
C ILE A 249 -14.18 -13.90 11.97
N ASP A 250 -14.50 -14.84 12.85
CA ASP A 250 -13.54 -15.42 13.80
C ASP A 250 -12.77 -16.59 13.16
N PHE A 251 -11.72 -16.28 12.40
CA PHE A 251 -10.90 -17.30 11.74
C PHE A 251 -10.15 -18.21 12.72
N ASN A 252 -9.90 -17.77 13.96
CA ASN A 252 -9.26 -18.61 14.97
C ASN A 252 -10.25 -19.67 15.46
N ARG A 253 -11.46 -19.24 15.83
CA ARG A 253 -12.52 -20.16 16.25
C ARG A 253 -12.90 -21.13 15.14
N ALA A 254 -12.99 -20.66 13.90
CA ALA A 254 -13.25 -21.54 12.76
C ALA A 254 -12.18 -22.64 12.61
N ARG A 255 -10.89 -22.29 12.75
CA ARG A 255 -9.79 -23.26 12.70
C ARG A 255 -9.86 -24.28 13.83
N GLU A 256 -10.17 -23.86 15.05
CA GLU A 256 -10.35 -24.77 16.19
C GLU A 256 -11.48 -25.79 15.93
N LEU A 257 -12.62 -25.31 15.43
CA LEU A 257 -13.78 -26.15 15.12
C LEU A 257 -13.45 -27.18 14.02
N LEU A 258 -12.73 -26.74 12.98
CA LEU A 258 -12.29 -27.63 11.90
C LEU A 258 -11.29 -28.69 12.39
N ALA A 259 -10.33 -28.31 13.24
CA ALA A 259 -9.36 -29.25 13.80
C ALA A 259 -10.03 -30.28 14.72
N HIS A 260 -11.02 -29.86 15.51
CA HIS A 260 -11.79 -30.75 16.37
C HIS A 260 -12.60 -31.77 15.57
N ASP A 261 -13.22 -31.36 14.46
CA ASP A 261 -13.96 -32.26 13.58
C ASP A 261 -13.03 -33.27 12.88
N ALA A 262 -11.86 -32.83 12.41
CA ALA A 262 -10.86 -33.73 11.81
C ALA A 262 -10.36 -34.78 12.82
N ARG A 263 -10.11 -34.39 14.07
CA ARG A 263 -9.72 -35.34 15.14
C ARG A 263 -10.82 -36.37 15.43
N ARG A 264 -12.09 -35.93 15.51
CA ARG A 264 -13.21 -36.84 15.71
C ARG A 264 -13.38 -37.83 14.55
N GLN A 265 -13.19 -37.37 13.31
CA GLN A 265 -13.25 -38.24 12.13
C GLN A 265 -12.13 -39.30 12.15
N ALA A 266 -10.90 -38.91 12.50
CA ALA A 266 -9.78 -39.85 12.62
C ALA A 266 -10.04 -40.94 13.67
N GLN A 267 -10.59 -40.56 14.84
CA GLN A 267 -10.93 -41.51 15.91
C GLN A 267 -12.03 -42.50 15.51
N LEU A 268 -12.99 -42.07 14.67
CA LEU A 268 -14.06 -42.93 14.17
C LEU A 268 -13.63 -43.86 13.03
N SER A 269 -12.53 -43.53 12.34
CA SER A 269 -11.96 -44.40 11.29
C SER A 269 -10.95 -45.43 11.82
N GLU A 270 -10.48 -45.29 13.05
CA GLU A 270 -9.51 -46.19 13.70
C GLU A 270 -10.17 -47.23 14.65
N GLY A 271 -11.46 -47.08 14.95
CA GLY A 271 -12.24 -48.00 15.80
C GLY A 271 -13.27 -48.79 15.00
#